data_AF-A0A8S1U8E0-F1
#
_entry.id   AF-A0A8S1U8E0-F1
#
_cell.length_a   1.000
_cell.length_b   1.000
_cell.length_c   1.000
_cell.angle_alpha   90.00
_cell.angle_beta   90.00
_cell.angle_gamma   90.00
#
_symmetry.space_group_name_H-M   'P 1'
#
loop_
_entity.id
_entity.type
_entity.pdbx_description
1 polymer ?
#
loop_
_entity_poly.entity_id
_entity_poly.type
_entity_poly.pdbx_seq_one_letter_code
_entity_poly.pdbx_strand_id
1 'polypeptide(L)'
;MIDEIKKKVKYNQQCPYIATICRHMLDFDFEKLCSVTLSNLNVYACLICGKYYQGKSINTQAYIHSLEQDHHLFMNLQNTKIYCLPDNYEVVDHSLEDIQYNLDPKFNNLKELDDNIEESRALDGTTFLPGFVGLNNLSKSDYFNVVMQALCRIKPLRNFMIFLQFQKSATEPFDYNCLLSQRFSELTRKIWNPRNYKGHVSPHELLQAVTLKSNKQFKIGQQSDPMHLIIWFLDNLKKELLHINKINTIISDCFQGELQYEWYKPLKNAIGYQPIPIIEQKSFFYLSLDLPSTPLQKDGSQKALIPSISIQELIKKYDGFTNTDSADGRRRYTITKFPKYMIIHMKRFIKNNFFMEKNPTIVTFPLNDLDLSQCLNLEQQNVKYNLIANICHEGTAKVGIYKIHVKNEANNQWFQIQDLHKQNI
;
A
#
# COMPACT_ATOMS: atom_id res chain seq x y z
N MET A 1 25.16 -11.38 45.47
CA MET A 1 26.38 -10.55 45.64
C MET A 1 27.46 -10.81 44.59
N ILE A 2 28.10 -12.00 44.48
CA ILE A 2 29.11 -12.26 43.41
C ILE A 2 28.49 -12.23 41.99
N ASP A 3 27.27 -12.74 41.81
CA ASP A 3 26.56 -12.67 40.51
C ASP A 3 26.07 -11.26 40.16
N GLU A 4 25.78 -10.42 41.15
CA GLU A 4 25.45 -9.00 40.94
C GLU A 4 26.70 -8.18 40.63
N ILE A 5 27.84 -8.53 41.23
CA ILE A 5 29.14 -7.93 40.91
C ILE A 5 29.59 -8.34 39.50
N LYS A 6 29.42 -9.61 39.09
CA LYS A 6 29.65 -10.05 37.69
C LYS A 6 28.71 -9.37 36.69
N LYS A 7 27.43 -9.17 37.04
CA LYS A 7 26.47 -8.39 36.23
C LYS A 7 26.86 -6.91 36.11
N LYS A 8 27.37 -6.29 37.18
CA LYS A 8 27.82 -4.90 37.17
C LYS A 8 29.17 -4.69 36.46
N VAL A 9 30.08 -5.66 36.50
CA VAL A 9 31.40 -5.58 35.81
C VAL A 9 31.27 -5.72 34.29
N LYS A 10 30.28 -6.46 33.77
CA LYS A 10 30.03 -6.59 32.32
C LYS A 10 29.43 -5.34 31.65
N TYR A 11 28.85 -4.41 32.41
CA TYR A 11 28.22 -3.20 31.85
C TYR A 11 29.22 -2.18 31.27
N ASN A 12 30.52 -2.31 31.60
CA ASN A 12 31.60 -1.40 31.14
C ASN A 12 32.53 -2.03 30.09
N GLN A 13 32.30 -3.28 29.68
CA GLN A 13 33.09 -3.91 28.62
C GLN A 13 32.28 -3.87 27.32
N GLN A 14 32.85 -3.25 26.28
CA GLN A 14 32.33 -3.35 24.92
C GLN A 14 32.17 -4.83 24.55
N CYS A 15 31.02 -5.20 24.01
CA CYS A 15 30.77 -6.57 23.58
C CYS A 15 31.77 -6.94 22.48
N PRO A 16 32.60 -7.99 22.66
CA PRO A 16 33.68 -8.31 21.72
C PRO A 16 33.18 -8.79 20.36
N TYR A 17 31.90 -9.18 20.29
CA TYR A 17 31.30 -9.78 19.10
C TYR A 17 30.65 -8.74 18.16
N ILE A 18 30.63 -7.44 18.48
CA ILE A 18 29.99 -6.43 17.62
C ILE A 18 30.55 -6.44 16.20
N ALA A 19 31.87 -6.70 16.07
CA ALA A 19 32.54 -6.79 14.78
C ALA A 19 32.10 -7.99 13.91
N THR A 20 31.41 -9.00 14.47
CA THR A 20 30.96 -10.18 13.72
C THR A 20 29.62 -9.96 13.00
N ILE A 21 28.95 -8.83 13.22
CA ILE A 21 27.66 -8.51 12.61
C ILE A 21 27.80 -8.37 11.08
N CYS A 22 26.96 -9.09 10.35
CA CYS A 22 26.91 -9.04 8.88
C CYS A 22 25.61 -8.39 8.42
N ARG A 23 25.62 -7.07 8.25
CA ARG A 23 24.43 -6.29 7.86
C ARG A 23 23.82 -6.70 6.52
N HIS A 24 24.66 -7.14 5.57
CA HIS A 24 24.20 -7.65 4.26
C HIS A 24 23.32 -8.91 4.37
N MET A 25 23.42 -9.67 5.46
CA MET A 25 22.61 -10.87 5.69
C MET A 25 21.26 -10.54 6.35
N LEU A 26 21.09 -9.31 6.84
CA LEU A 26 19.90 -8.91 7.57
C LEU A 26 18.78 -8.54 6.60
N ASP A 27 17.67 -9.26 6.71
CA ASP A 27 16.43 -8.94 6.03
C ASP A 27 15.28 -8.96 7.04
N PHE A 28 14.64 -7.81 7.22
CA PHE A 28 13.55 -7.63 8.16
C PHE A 28 12.18 -7.55 7.50
N ASP A 29 12.04 -7.93 6.22
CA ASP A 29 10.76 -7.89 5.48
C ASP A 29 9.95 -9.17 5.52
N PHE A 30 10.52 -10.23 6.09
CA PHE A 30 9.86 -11.53 6.23
C PHE A 30 9.21 -11.73 7.59
N GLU A 31 8.31 -12.71 7.62
CA GLU A 31 7.56 -13.11 8.79
C GLU A 31 8.46 -13.44 9.98
N LYS A 32 8.11 -12.92 11.16
CA LYS A 32 8.89 -13.05 12.39
C LYS A 32 8.69 -14.42 13.05
N LEU A 33 9.02 -15.48 12.33
CA LEU A 33 8.94 -16.87 12.79
C LEU A 33 10.32 -17.46 13.03
N CYS A 34 10.45 -18.34 14.01
CA CYS A 34 11.65 -19.16 14.16
C CYS A 34 11.82 -20.10 12.97
N SER A 35 13.00 -20.11 12.36
CA SER A 35 13.36 -20.96 11.23
C SER A 35 13.40 -22.46 11.56
N VAL A 36 13.30 -22.84 12.84
CA VAL A 36 13.29 -24.24 13.31
C VAL A 36 11.90 -24.64 13.79
N THR A 37 11.32 -23.91 14.75
CA THR A 37 10.04 -24.28 15.38
C THR A 37 8.82 -23.69 14.69
N LEU A 38 9.01 -22.76 13.74
CA LEU A 38 7.95 -21.96 13.10
C LEU A 38 7.12 -21.12 14.10
N SER A 39 7.55 -21.01 15.35
CA SER A 39 6.86 -20.21 16.35
C SER A 39 7.14 -18.72 16.16
N ASN A 40 6.12 -17.90 16.37
CA ASN A 40 6.18 -16.43 16.40
C ASN A 40 6.43 -15.85 17.81
N LEU A 41 6.61 -16.71 18.82
CA LEU A 41 6.78 -16.28 20.22
C LEU A 41 8.26 -16.07 20.56
N ASN A 42 8.59 -14.87 21.07
CA ASN A 42 9.94 -14.50 21.51
C ASN A 42 11.01 -14.81 20.45
N VAL A 43 10.84 -14.28 19.25
CA VAL A 43 11.75 -14.53 18.13
C VAL A 43 12.89 -13.52 18.09
N TYR A 44 14.09 -14.01 17.85
CA TYR A 44 15.34 -13.26 17.77
C TYR A 44 15.98 -13.43 16.40
N ALA A 45 16.44 -12.34 15.79
CA ALA A 45 17.28 -12.40 14.59
C ALA A 45 18.75 -12.54 14.96
N CYS A 46 19.42 -13.57 14.42
CA CYS A 46 20.87 -13.69 14.47
C CYS A 46 21.51 -12.59 13.61
N LEU A 47 22.32 -11.72 14.22
CA LEU A 47 22.92 -10.58 13.53
C LEU A 47 24.10 -10.94 12.62
N ILE A 48 24.52 -12.21 12.63
CA ILE A 48 25.63 -12.73 11.82
C ILE A 48 25.09 -13.42 10.54
N CYS A 49 24.03 -14.21 10.65
CA CYS A 49 23.50 -14.97 9.50
C CYS A 49 22.10 -14.54 9.03
N GLY A 50 21.44 -13.62 9.73
CA GLY A 50 20.11 -13.11 9.38
C GLY A 50 18.93 -14.03 9.71
N LYS A 51 19.18 -15.30 10.06
CA LYS A 51 18.12 -16.26 10.40
C LYS A 51 17.47 -15.97 11.75
N TYR A 52 16.22 -16.41 11.90
CA TYR A 52 15.40 -16.13 13.07
C TYR A 52 15.25 -17.35 13.97
N TYR A 53 15.40 -17.17 15.28
CA TYR A 53 15.39 -18.24 16.26
C TYR A 53 14.53 -17.90 17.47
N GLN A 54 13.79 -18.89 17.98
CA GLN A 54 12.94 -18.73 19.14
C GLN A 54 13.74 -18.78 20.44
N GLY A 55 13.45 -17.84 21.34
CA GLY A 55 13.89 -17.80 22.73
C GLY A 55 15.37 -17.48 22.90
N LYS A 56 15.76 -17.01 24.09
CA LYS A 56 17.16 -16.74 24.46
C LYS A 56 17.65 -17.51 25.70
N SER A 57 16.78 -18.33 26.29
CA SER A 57 17.07 -19.13 27.47
C SER A 57 17.81 -20.41 27.11
N ILE A 58 18.39 -21.09 28.10
CA ILE A 58 19.00 -22.42 27.91
C ILE A 58 17.98 -23.35 27.23
N ASN A 59 18.43 -24.16 26.27
CA ASN A 59 17.63 -25.08 25.44
C ASN A 59 16.69 -24.42 24.42
N THR A 60 16.73 -23.09 24.26
CA THR A 60 15.99 -22.43 23.18
C THR A 60 16.81 -22.37 21.89
N GLN A 61 16.14 -22.16 20.77
CA GLN A 61 16.76 -22.26 19.45
C GLN A 61 17.85 -21.21 19.23
N ALA A 62 17.69 -19.98 19.74
CA ALA A 62 18.74 -18.97 19.57
C ALA A 62 19.96 -19.28 20.46
N TYR A 63 19.73 -19.81 21.66
CA TYR A 63 20.80 -20.24 22.57
C TYR A 63 21.61 -21.40 21.95
N ILE A 64 20.93 -22.43 21.45
CA ILE A 64 21.56 -23.58 20.79
C ILE A 64 22.33 -23.11 19.54
N HIS A 65 21.71 -22.29 18.70
CA HIS A 65 22.36 -21.72 17.51
C HIS A 65 23.63 -20.93 17.86
N SER A 66 23.62 -20.20 18.98
CA SER A 66 24.81 -19.44 19.42
C SER A 66 26.00 -20.33 19.76
N LEU A 67 25.76 -21.54 20.29
CA LEU A 67 26.80 -22.50 20.63
C LEU A 67 27.26 -23.31 19.42
N GLU A 68 26.31 -23.74 18.58
CA GLU A 68 26.61 -24.62 17.44
C GLU A 68 27.27 -23.88 16.27
N GLN A 69 26.93 -22.61 16.07
CA GLN A 69 27.38 -21.82 14.91
C GLN A 69 28.35 -20.70 15.30
N ASP A 70 28.71 -20.59 16.58
CA ASP A 70 29.58 -19.52 17.10
C ASP A 70 29.06 -18.10 16.76
N HIS A 71 27.73 -17.97 16.76
CA HIS A 71 27.02 -16.74 16.41
C HIS A 71 26.46 -16.10 17.67
N HIS A 72 27.10 -15.03 18.17
CA HIS A 72 26.83 -14.56 19.52
C HIS A 72 25.81 -13.43 19.64
N LEU A 73 25.45 -12.72 18.58
CA LEU A 73 24.60 -11.53 18.67
C LEU A 73 23.21 -11.74 18.09
N PHE A 74 22.20 -11.43 18.91
CA PHE A 74 20.80 -11.66 18.58
C PHE A 74 19.93 -10.46 18.95
N MET A 75 19.12 -9.98 18.01
CA MET A 75 18.15 -8.91 18.25
C MET A 75 16.75 -9.48 18.44
N ASN A 76 16.07 -9.12 19.52
CA ASN A 76 14.67 -9.44 19.72
C ASN A 76 13.80 -8.67 18.72
N LEU A 77 12.99 -9.38 17.94
CA LEU A 77 12.21 -8.80 16.84
C LEU A 77 10.99 -7.99 17.30
N GLN A 78 10.60 -8.06 18.58
CA GLN A 78 9.45 -7.33 19.13
C GLN A 78 9.84 -6.03 19.81
N ASN A 79 10.99 -5.99 20.50
CA ASN A 79 11.41 -4.85 21.32
C ASN A 79 12.78 -4.27 20.94
N THR A 80 13.37 -4.74 19.84
CA THR A 80 14.65 -4.29 19.25
C THR A 80 15.88 -4.40 20.16
N LYS A 81 15.76 -4.99 21.35
CA LYS A 81 16.88 -5.20 22.27
C LYS A 81 17.83 -6.28 21.75
N ILE A 82 19.12 -6.04 21.87
CA ILE A 82 20.18 -6.93 21.38
C ILE A 82 20.81 -7.65 22.57
N TYR A 83 21.05 -8.95 22.41
CA TYR A 83 21.61 -9.81 23.43
C TYR A 83 22.80 -10.58 22.88
N CYS A 84 23.83 -10.70 23.71
CA CYS A 84 24.92 -11.64 23.49
C CYS A 84 24.53 -13.00 24.07
N LEU A 85 24.53 -14.06 23.27
CA LEU A 85 24.33 -15.46 23.68
C LEU A 85 25.62 -16.26 23.42
N PRO A 86 25.92 -17.30 24.22
CA PRO A 86 25.12 -17.88 25.30
C PRO A 86 25.15 -17.09 26.62
N ASP A 87 26.05 -16.11 26.75
CA ASP A 87 26.30 -15.34 27.98
C ASP A 87 25.09 -14.54 28.54
N ASN A 88 24.08 -14.31 27.70
CA ASN A 88 22.77 -13.74 28.02
C ASN A 88 22.82 -12.37 28.73
N TYR A 89 23.61 -11.44 28.18
CA TYR A 89 23.58 -10.02 28.57
C TYR A 89 23.08 -9.13 27.43
N GLU A 90 22.42 -8.02 27.78
CA GLU A 90 21.97 -7.01 26.83
C GLU A 90 23.19 -6.22 26.32
N VAL A 91 23.26 -6.01 25.01
CA VAL A 91 24.31 -5.23 24.35
C VAL A 91 23.71 -3.89 23.94
N VAL A 92 24.24 -2.81 24.48
CA VAL A 92 23.83 -1.44 24.18
C VAL A 92 25.03 -0.73 23.57
N ASP A 93 24.93 -0.37 22.29
CA ASP A 93 25.98 0.32 21.54
C ASP A 93 25.35 1.14 20.41
N HIS A 94 25.83 2.38 20.22
CA HIS A 94 25.29 3.30 19.20
C HIS A 94 25.48 2.77 17.77
N SER A 95 26.52 1.95 17.52
CA SER A 95 26.73 1.33 16.21
C SER A 95 25.65 0.32 15.83
N LEU A 96 24.73 -0.04 16.75
CA LEU A 96 23.65 -1.00 16.50
C LEU A 96 22.31 -0.31 16.20
N GLU A 97 22.23 1.01 16.35
CA GLU A 97 20.99 1.77 16.14
C GLU A 97 20.49 1.65 14.70
N ASP A 98 21.38 1.50 13.72
CA ASP A 98 21.00 1.31 12.32
C ASP A 98 20.23 -0.01 12.11
N ILE A 99 20.63 -1.09 12.78
CA ILE A 99 19.94 -2.39 12.74
C ILE A 99 18.55 -2.28 13.36
N GLN A 100 18.45 -1.64 14.53
CA GLN A 100 17.18 -1.42 15.22
C GLN A 100 16.24 -0.54 14.38
N TYR A 101 16.80 0.51 13.77
CA TYR A 101 16.08 1.40 12.88
C TYR A 101 15.60 0.69 11.60
N ASN A 102 16.39 -0.25 11.07
CA ASN A 102 15.98 -1.00 9.88
C ASN A 102 14.81 -1.97 10.16
N LEU A 103 14.75 -2.54 11.38
CA LEU A 103 13.63 -3.37 11.81
C LEU A 103 12.35 -2.55 12.05
N ASP A 104 12.44 -1.42 12.73
CA ASP A 104 11.30 -0.57 13.08
C ASP A 104 11.63 0.92 12.91
N PRO A 105 11.62 1.44 11.66
CA PRO A 105 12.04 2.80 11.36
C PRO A 105 11.22 3.82 12.16
N LYS A 106 11.86 4.88 12.66
CA LYS A 106 11.18 5.97 13.38
C LYS A 106 11.31 7.28 12.62
N PHE A 107 10.26 8.09 12.71
CA PHE A 107 10.14 9.35 11.99
C PHE A 107 9.75 10.45 12.97
N ASN A 108 10.43 11.58 12.89
CA ASN A 108 10.20 12.73 13.79
C ASN A 108 9.66 13.94 13.03
N ASN A 109 10.06 14.12 11.77
CA ASN A 109 9.71 15.27 10.95
C ASN A 109 9.02 14.83 9.64
N LEU A 110 7.73 15.11 9.52
CA LEU A 110 6.96 14.79 8.31
C LEU A 110 7.31 15.70 7.13
N LYS A 111 7.77 16.92 7.40
CA LYS A 111 8.08 17.88 6.35
C LYS A 111 9.26 17.42 5.51
N GLU A 112 10.25 16.81 6.16
CA GLU A 112 11.39 16.17 5.48
C GLU A 112 10.93 15.09 4.49
N LEU A 113 9.85 14.35 4.78
CA LEU A 113 9.33 13.34 3.85
C LEU A 113 8.71 13.96 2.59
N ASP A 114 8.15 15.17 2.70
CA ASP A 114 7.48 15.84 1.59
C ASP A 114 8.44 16.61 0.69
N ASP A 115 9.49 17.17 1.28
CA ASP A 115 10.46 18.03 0.60
C ASP A 115 11.73 17.25 0.16
N ASN A 116 11.84 15.95 0.46
CA ASN A 116 13.04 15.18 0.16
C ASN A 116 13.23 14.97 -1.36
N ILE A 117 14.38 15.42 -1.85
CA ILE A 117 14.87 15.18 -3.20
C ILE A 117 16.19 14.38 -3.21
N GLU A 118 16.77 14.12 -2.04
CA GLU A 118 18.06 13.47 -1.91
C GLU A 118 17.92 11.95 -1.99
N GLU A 119 18.80 11.34 -2.80
CA GLU A 119 18.91 9.88 -2.85
C GLU A 119 19.65 9.37 -1.61
N SER A 120 19.05 8.38 -0.96
CA SER A 120 19.67 7.53 0.04
C SER A 120 20.53 6.44 -0.62
N ARG A 121 21.45 5.86 0.16
CA ARG A 121 22.33 4.78 -0.29
C ARG A 121 22.12 3.51 0.53
N ALA A 122 21.90 2.40 -0.16
CA ALA A 122 21.81 1.07 0.43
C ALA A 122 23.22 0.48 0.72
N LEU A 123 23.28 -0.65 1.42
CA LEU A 123 24.55 -1.28 1.79
C LEU A 123 25.34 -1.79 0.58
N ASP A 124 24.66 -2.21 -0.48
CA ASP A 124 25.26 -2.63 -1.75
C ASP A 124 25.74 -1.45 -2.61
N GLY A 125 25.59 -0.22 -2.11
CA GLY A 125 25.97 1.01 -2.79
C GLY A 125 24.93 1.53 -3.77
N THR A 126 23.81 0.82 -3.98
CA THR A 126 22.70 1.28 -4.83
C THR A 126 22.05 2.52 -4.23
N THR A 127 21.70 3.49 -5.08
CA THR A 127 21.00 4.69 -4.66
C THR A 127 19.49 4.51 -4.84
N PHE A 128 18.72 5.10 -3.93
CA PHE A 128 17.27 5.08 -3.99
C PHE A 128 16.69 6.35 -3.37
N LEU A 129 15.53 6.79 -3.84
CA LEU A 129 14.84 7.93 -3.26
C LEU A 129 13.81 7.40 -2.26
N PRO A 130 13.88 7.76 -0.95
CA PRO A 130 12.90 7.35 0.04
C PRO A 130 11.49 7.68 -0.40
N GLY A 131 10.56 6.77 -0.15
CA GLY A 131 9.22 6.84 -0.70
C GLY A 131 9.14 6.21 -2.10
N PHE A 132 10.11 6.40 -2.99
CA PHE A 132 10.11 5.95 -4.40
C PHE A 132 10.97 4.70 -4.63
N VAL A 133 10.90 3.74 -3.70
CA VAL A 133 11.59 2.46 -3.76
C VAL A 133 10.78 1.41 -4.53
N GLY A 134 11.46 0.42 -5.10
CA GLY A 134 10.79 -0.74 -5.70
C GLY A 134 10.19 -1.68 -4.66
N LEU A 135 9.14 -2.42 -5.04
CA LEU A 135 8.55 -3.50 -4.24
C LEU A 135 8.82 -4.86 -4.88
N ASN A 136 9.22 -5.86 -4.10
CA ASN A 136 9.46 -7.21 -4.63
C ASN A 136 8.20 -7.79 -5.29
N ASN A 137 8.38 -8.43 -6.45
CA ASN A 137 7.32 -9.22 -7.09
C ASN A 137 7.30 -10.64 -6.49
N LEU A 138 6.27 -10.93 -5.70
CA LEU A 138 6.06 -12.20 -5.02
C LEU A 138 5.27 -13.17 -5.92
N SER A 139 5.77 -13.37 -7.14
CA SER A 139 5.11 -14.17 -8.19
C SER A 139 3.71 -13.63 -8.53
N LYS A 140 3.64 -12.66 -9.45
CA LYS A 140 2.40 -12.00 -9.92
C LYS A 140 1.73 -11.09 -8.88
N SER A 141 2.52 -10.38 -8.08
CA SER A 141 2.02 -9.40 -7.08
C SER A 141 2.09 -7.94 -7.53
N ASP A 142 2.30 -7.68 -8.82
CA ASP A 142 2.40 -6.34 -9.39
C ASP A 142 1.12 -5.50 -9.18
N TYR A 143 -0.07 -6.12 -9.27
CA TYR A 143 -1.35 -5.49 -8.93
C TYR A 143 -1.38 -4.96 -7.48
N PHE A 144 -0.73 -5.67 -6.56
CA PHE A 144 -0.65 -5.27 -5.16
C PHE A 144 0.37 -4.14 -4.99
N ASN A 145 1.52 -4.26 -5.65
CA ASN A 145 2.61 -3.30 -5.58
C ASN A 145 2.15 -1.91 -6.04
N VAL A 146 1.46 -1.81 -7.18
CA VAL A 146 0.95 -0.53 -7.68
C VAL A 146 -0.06 0.11 -6.73
N VAL A 147 -0.89 -0.70 -6.05
CA VAL A 147 -1.86 -0.17 -5.07
C VAL A 147 -1.17 0.38 -3.84
N MET A 148 -0.19 -0.35 -3.28
CA MET A 148 0.57 0.12 -2.12
C MET A 148 1.35 1.40 -2.45
N GLN A 149 1.98 1.45 -3.63
CA GLN A 149 2.66 2.65 -4.11
C GLN A 149 1.71 3.84 -4.22
N ALA A 150 0.51 3.65 -4.78
CA ALA A 150 -0.50 4.71 -4.88
C ALA A 150 -0.95 5.23 -3.51
N LEU A 151 -1.32 4.32 -2.60
CA LEU A 151 -1.80 4.69 -1.27
C LEU A 151 -0.72 5.39 -0.43
N CYS A 152 0.55 5.01 -0.58
CA CYS A 152 1.66 5.65 0.11
C CYS A 152 1.96 7.08 -0.38
N ARG A 153 1.37 7.56 -1.48
CA ARG A 153 1.45 8.97 -1.94
C ARG A 153 0.44 9.89 -1.29
N ILE A 154 -0.58 9.32 -0.66
CA ILE A 154 -1.65 10.09 -0.03
C ILE A 154 -1.12 10.62 1.30
N LYS A 155 -0.57 11.85 1.30
CA LYS A 155 0.17 12.42 2.43
C LYS A 155 -0.53 12.24 3.78
N PRO A 156 -1.83 12.54 3.95
CA PRO A 156 -2.49 12.35 5.24
C PRO A 156 -2.57 10.88 5.65
N LEU A 157 -2.85 9.96 4.72
CA LEU A 157 -2.85 8.53 4.97
C LEU A 157 -1.45 8.03 5.34
N ARG A 158 -0.43 8.37 4.53
CA ARG A 158 0.97 8.04 4.80
C ARG A 158 1.38 8.49 6.20
N ASN A 159 1.14 9.75 6.53
CA ASN A 159 1.53 10.35 7.82
C ASN A 159 0.83 9.63 8.97
N PHE A 160 -0.47 9.37 8.84
CA PHE A 160 -1.22 8.61 9.82
C PHE A 160 -0.64 7.20 10.02
N MET A 161 -0.36 6.48 8.92
CA MET A 161 0.19 5.12 8.99
C MET A 161 1.60 5.08 9.57
N ILE A 162 2.45 6.08 9.32
CA ILE A 162 3.80 6.15 9.88
C ILE A 162 3.76 6.23 11.42
N PHE A 163 2.87 7.07 11.96
CA PHE A 163 2.74 7.31 13.40
C PHE A 163 1.75 6.39 14.12
N LEU A 164 1.03 5.54 13.39
CA LEU A 164 0.08 4.63 13.99
C LEU A 164 0.80 3.69 14.96
N GLN A 165 0.46 3.82 16.25
CA GLN A 165 0.99 2.98 17.32
C GLN A 165 -0.04 1.90 17.66
N PHE A 166 0.46 0.68 17.80
CA PHE A 166 -0.32 -0.46 18.27
C PHE A 166 0.09 -0.74 19.71
N GLN A 167 -0.88 -0.89 20.62
CA GLN A 167 -0.59 -1.32 21.97
C GLN A 167 -0.03 -2.74 21.92
N LYS A 168 1.25 -2.89 22.24
CA LYS A 168 1.88 -4.21 22.37
C LYS A 168 1.39 -4.86 23.66
N SER A 169 0.36 -5.70 23.58
CA SER A 169 -0.02 -6.54 24.72
C SER A 169 1.11 -7.55 24.98
N ALA A 170 1.52 -7.68 26.25
CA ALA A 170 2.52 -8.66 26.65
C ALA A 170 1.99 -10.11 26.55
N THR A 171 0.66 -10.29 26.55
CA THR A 171 -0.01 -11.61 26.51
C THR A 171 -0.54 -11.97 25.12
N GLU A 172 -0.91 -10.97 24.30
CA GLU A 172 -1.35 -11.17 22.92
C GLU A 172 -0.53 -10.30 21.96
N PRO A 173 0.64 -10.78 21.52
CA PRO A 173 1.50 -10.01 20.62
C PRO A 173 0.91 -9.80 19.21
N PHE A 174 -0.26 -10.39 18.93
CA PHE A 174 -0.89 -10.40 17.62
C PHE A 174 -2.38 -10.08 17.75
N ASP A 175 -2.75 -8.81 17.59
CA ASP A 175 -4.16 -8.43 17.47
C ASP A 175 -4.63 -8.69 16.03
N TYR A 176 -5.31 -9.82 15.82
CA TYR A 176 -5.86 -10.14 14.52
C TYR A 176 -6.82 -9.06 14.01
N ASN A 177 -7.47 -8.29 14.88
CA ASN A 177 -8.40 -7.21 14.46
C ASN A 177 -7.68 -6.01 13.84
N CYS A 178 -6.39 -5.83 14.11
CA CYS A 178 -5.57 -4.73 13.59
C CYS A 178 -4.46 -5.19 12.65
N LEU A 179 -4.47 -6.47 12.23
CA LEU A 179 -3.40 -7.05 11.43
C LEU A 179 -3.12 -6.28 10.13
N LEU A 180 -4.15 -5.88 9.39
CA LEU A 180 -3.99 -5.19 8.11
C LEU A 180 -3.36 -3.81 8.32
N SER A 181 -3.90 -3.04 9.26
CA SER A 181 -3.40 -1.72 9.62
C SER A 181 -1.98 -1.78 10.16
N GLN A 182 -1.64 -2.78 10.97
CA GLN A 182 -0.29 -2.98 11.47
C GLN A 182 0.71 -3.25 10.34
N ARG A 183 0.43 -4.23 9.47
CA ARG A 183 1.33 -4.55 8.36
C ARG A 183 1.44 -3.43 7.34
N PHE A 184 0.37 -2.66 7.13
CA PHE A 184 0.41 -1.50 6.24
C PHE A 184 1.22 -0.35 6.84
N SER A 185 1.12 -0.15 8.14
CA SER A 185 1.94 0.79 8.90
C SER A 185 3.43 0.45 8.79
N GLU A 186 3.79 -0.82 9.01
CA GLU A 186 5.16 -1.32 8.89
C GLU A 186 5.71 -1.16 7.46
N LEU A 187 4.95 -1.55 6.44
CA LEU A 187 5.35 -1.39 5.04
C LEU A 187 5.54 0.09 4.68
N THR A 188 4.63 0.97 5.11
CA THR A 188 4.73 2.41 4.85
C THR A 188 6.03 2.97 5.43
N ARG A 189 6.37 2.62 6.68
CA ARG A 189 7.62 3.06 7.31
C ARG A 189 8.86 2.57 6.55
N LYS A 190 8.86 1.35 6.03
CA LYS A 190 9.96 0.79 5.25
C LYS A 190 10.10 1.43 3.87
N ILE A 191 9.00 1.71 3.19
CA ILE A 191 9.00 2.42 1.90
C ILE A 191 9.65 3.81 2.04
N TRP A 192 9.40 4.49 3.17
CA TRP A 192 9.91 5.83 3.45
C TRP A 192 11.21 5.84 4.28
N ASN A 193 11.82 4.68 4.55
CA ASN A 193 13.05 4.58 5.34
C ASN A 193 14.28 5.08 4.54
N PRO A 194 14.93 6.18 4.96
CA PRO A 194 16.12 6.70 4.28
C PRO A 194 17.40 5.90 4.54
N ARG A 195 17.35 4.93 5.45
CA ARG A 195 18.47 4.08 5.88
C ARG A 195 18.18 2.60 5.59
N ASN A 196 17.42 2.31 4.54
CA ASN A 196 17.21 0.93 4.12
C ASN A 196 18.54 0.27 3.74
N TYR A 197 18.65 -1.02 4.04
CA TYR A 197 19.84 -1.80 3.67
C TYR A 197 19.84 -2.18 2.19
N LYS A 198 18.67 -2.09 1.54
CA LYS A 198 18.42 -2.41 0.13
C LYS A 198 17.64 -1.27 -0.51
N GLY A 199 17.86 -1.00 -1.80
CA GLY A 199 17.08 0.00 -2.55
C GLY A 199 15.63 -0.40 -2.88
N HIS A 200 15.12 -1.46 -2.25
CA HIS A 200 13.79 -2.03 -2.45
C HIS A 200 13.26 -2.61 -1.14
N VAL A 201 11.95 -2.85 -1.07
CA VAL A 201 11.26 -3.41 0.10
C VAL A 201 10.38 -4.58 -0.33
N SER A 202 10.37 -5.66 0.45
CA SER A 202 9.46 -6.77 0.21
C SER A 202 8.11 -6.52 0.90
N PRO A 203 6.98 -6.54 0.16
CA PRO A 203 5.65 -6.38 0.73
C PRO A 203 5.07 -7.65 1.37
N HIS A 204 5.91 -8.67 1.58
CA HIS A 204 5.47 -10.04 1.88
C HIS A 204 4.53 -10.15 3.09
N GLU A 205 4.91 -9.56 4.24
CA GLU A 205 4.08 -9.62 5.46
C GLU A 205 2.70 -8.98 5.26
N LEU A 206 2.61 -7.87 4.51
CA LEU A 206 1.33 -7.24 4.23
C LEU A 206 0.51 -8.05 3.23
N LEU A 207 1.13 -8.59 2.18
CA LEU A 207 0.42 -9.43 1.22
C LEU A 207 -0.11 -10.71 1.89
N GLN A 208 0.65 -11.32 2.80
CA GLN A 208 0.16 -12.44 3.62
C GLN A 208 -1.04 -12.03 4.49
N ALA A 209 -0.97 -10.88 5.16
CA ALA A 209 -2.09 -10.35 5.95
C ALA A 209 -3.34 -10.14 5.08
N VAL A 210 -3.15 -9.59 3.88
CA VAL A 210 -4.21 -9.44 2.88
C VAL A 210 -4.76 -10.79 2.42
N THR A 211 -3.92 -11.78 2.12
CA THR A 211 -4.35 -13.13 1.76
C THR A 211 -5.20 -13.76 2.86
N LEU A 212 -4.77 -13.62 4.12
CA LEU A 212 -5.47 -14.16 5.28
C LEU A 212 -6.83 -13.48 5.50
N LYS A 213 -6.84 -12.14 5.59
CA LYS A 213 -8.05 -11.33 5.84
C LYS A 213 -9.06 -11.37 4.71
N SER A 214 -8.59 -11.50 3.47
CA SER A 214 -9.48 -11.59 2.30
C SER A 214 -10.03 -12.99 2.07
N ASN A 215 -9.82 -13.94 2.99
CA ASN A 215 -10.17 -15.34 2.81
C ASN A 215 -9.63 -15.89 1.48
N LYS A 216 -8.35 -15.61 1.21
CA LYS A 216 -7.62 -16.05 0.02
C LYS A 216 -8.17 -15.50 -1.30
N GLN A 217 -8.86 -14.36 -1.32
CA GLN A 217 -9.24 -13.70 -2.58
C GLN A 217 -8.00 -13.12 -3.30
N PHE A 218 -7.06 -12.54 -2.55
CA PHE A 218 -5.81 -11.99 -3.08
C PHE A 218 -4.64 -12.84 -2.59
N LYS A 219 -4.14 -13.73 -3.44
CA LYS A 219 -3.08 -14.69 -3.08
C LYS A 219 -1.74 -14.32 -3.72
N ILE A 220 -0.66 -14.71 -3.05
CA ILE A 220 0.68 -14.83 -3.64
C ILE A 220 0.61 -15.85 -4.79
N GLY A 221 1.30 -15.60 -5.91
CA GLY A 221 1.28 -16.48 -7.10
C GLY A 221 0.17 -16.21 -8.11
N GLN A 222 -0.81 -15.35 -7.78
CA GLN A 222 -1.98 -15.08 -8.62
C GLN A 222 -2.24 -13.58 -8.76
N GLN A 223 -2.14 -13.07 -9.98
CA GLN A 223 -2.49 -11.68 -10.31
C GLN A 223 -3.99 -11.44 -10.12
N SER A 224 -4.35 -10.26 -9.64
CA SER A 224 -5.73 -9.78 -9.53
C SER A 224 -5.87 -8.38 -10.11
N ASP A 225 -7.08 -7.82 -10.06
CA ASP A 225 -7.35 -6.43 -10.47
C ASP A 225 -7.01 -5.46 -9.31
N PRO A 226 -6.13 -4.45 -9.52
CA PRO A 226 -5.83 -3.41 -8.55
C PRO A 226 -7.07 -2.71 -7.99
N MET A 227 -8.11 -2.51 -8.81
CA MET A 227 -9.33 -1.85 -8.37
C MET A 227 -10.09 -2.70 -7.35
N HIS A 228 -10.21 -4.00 -7.59
CA HIS A 228 -10.80 -4.92 -6.61
C HIS A 228 -10.03 -4.91 -5.30
N LEU A 229 -8.69 -4.89 -5.38
CA LEU A 229 -7.83 -4.78 -4.20
C LEU A 229 -8.05 -3.45 -3.46
N ILE A 230 -8.05 -2.30 -4.16
CA ILE A 230 -8.25 -0.98 -3.53
C ILE A 230 -9.58 -0.93 -2.77
N ILE A 231 -10.67 -1.36 -3.39
CA ILE A 231 -12.00 -1.33 -2.76
C ILE A 231 -12.00 -2.17 -1.49
N TRP A 232 -11.53 -3.41 -1.58
CA TRP A 232 -11.46 -4.30 -0.44
C TRP A 232 -10.53 -3.75 0.64
N PHE A 233 -9.36 -3.25 0.25
CA PHE A 233 -8.33 -2.79 1.18
C PHE A 233 -8.78 -1.56 1.95
N LEU A 234 -9.36 -0.55 1.28
CA LEU A 234 -9.84 0.67 1.95
C LEU A 234 -11.01 0.38 2.90
N ASP A 235 -11.93 -0.51 2.51
CA ASP A 235 -13.07 -0.90 3.37
C ASP A 235 -12.59 -1.65 4.63
N ASN A 236 -11.69 -2.63 4.46
CA ASN A 236 -11.16 -3.40 5.60
C ASN A 236 -10.25 -2.55 6.47
N LEU A 237 -9.40 -1.70 5.89
CA LEU A 237 -8.55 -0.78 6.65
C LEU A 237 -9.41 0.21 7.44
N LYS A 238 -10.48 0.76 6.85
CA LYS A 238 -11.44 1.61 7.59
C LYS A 238 -12.04 0.88 8.78
N LYS A 239 -12.48 -0.37 8.62
CA LYS A 239 -13.04 -1.18 9.71
C LYS A 239 -12.03 -1.36 10.85
N GLU A 240 -10.78 -1.75 10.55
CA GLU A 240 -9.74 -1.90 11.57
C GLU A 240 -9.44 -0.57 12.29
N LEU A 241 -9.35 0.54 11.54
CA LEU A 241 -9.08 1.84 12.13
C LEU A 241 -10.24 2.37 12.99
N LEU A 242 -11.49 2.00 12.71
CA LEU A 242 -12.63 2.32 13.57
C LEU A 242 -12.57 1.62 14.94
N HIS A 243 -11.96 0.43 15.01
CA HIS A 243 -11.72 -0.25 16.28
C HIS A 243 -10.69 0.49 17.14
N ILE A 244 -9.72 1.16 16.51
CA ILE A 244 -8.69 1.96 17.19
C ILE A 244 -9.25 3.34 17.56
N ASN A 245 -9.98 4.01 16.66
CA ASN A 245 -10.56 5.34 16.86
C ASN A 245 -12.01 5.40 16.35
N LYS A 246 -12.96 5.60 17.27
CA LYS A 246 -14.40 5.34 17.06
C LYS A 246 -15.17 6.40 16.27
N ILE A 247 -14.60 7.58 16.00
CA ILE A 247 -15.38 8.71 15.47
C ILE A 247 -15.31 8.78 13.95
N ASN A 248 -14.11 8.91 13.40
CA ASN A 248 -13.89 9.02 11.97
C ASN A 248 -12.50 8.51 11.62
N THR A 249 -12.34 7.98 10.42
CA THR A 249 -11.07 7.39 9.98
C THR A 249 -10.40 8.27 8.96
N ILE A 250 -9.07 8.20 8.92
CA ILE A 250 -8.26 8.84 7.88
C ILE A 250 -8.70 8.42 6.46
N ILE A 251 -9.28 7.22 6.32
CA ILE A 251 -9.83 6.72 5.05
C ILE A 251 -11.04 7.54 4.61
N SER A 252 -11.98 7.77 5.51
CA SER A 252 -13.14 8.62 5.22
C SER A 252 -12.71 10.06 4.91
N ASP A 253 -11.76 10.61 5.68
CA ASP A 253 -11.28 11.98 5.51
C ASP A 253 -10.55 12.21 4.19
N CYS A 254 -9.86 11.17 3.68
CA CYS A 254 -9.15 11.25 2.41
C CYS A 254 -10.08 10.99 1.22
N PHE A 255 -10.84 9.90 1.24
CA PHE A 255 -11.44 9.32 0.04
C PHE A 255 -12.97 9.39 -0.01
N GLN A 256 -13.67 9.71 1.08
CA GLN A 256 -15.13 9.65 1.09
C GLN A 256 -15.76 10.87 0.40
N GLY A 257 -16.29 10.64 -0.79
CA GLY A 257 -17.22 11.54 -1.47
C GLY A 257 -18.67 11.14 -1.25
N GLU A 258 -19.59 11.97 -1.72
CA GLU A 258 -21.03 11.69 -1.71
C GLU A 258 -21.63 11.94 -3.09
N LEU A 259 -22.52 11.04 -3.48
CA LEU A 259 -23.18 11.00 -4.77
C LEU A 259 -24.69 10.90 -4.55
N GLN A 260 -25.44 11.73 -5.25
CA GLN A 260 -26.87 11.56 -5.44
C GLN A 260 -27.09 10.84 -6.77
N TYR A 261 -28.00 9.87 -6.82
CA TYR A 261 -28.45 9.33 -8.08
C TYR A 261 -29.96 9.32 -8.18
N GLU A 262 -30.42 9.66 -9.38
CA GLU A 262 -31.82 9.80 -9.74
C GLU A 262 -32.16 8.74 -10.77
N TRP A 263 -33.26 8.02 -10.57
CA TRP A 263 -33.74 7.03 -11.52
C TRP A 263 -35.27 6.98 -11.54
N TYR A 264 -35.83 6.41 -12.59
CA TYR A 264 -37.27 6.43 -12.83
C TYR A 264 -37.86 5.01 -12.80
N LYS A 265 -38.85 4.77 -11.93
CA LYS A 265 -39.70 3.58 -12.04
C LYS A 265 -40.74 3.80 -13.15
N PRO A 266 -40.89 2.88 -14.11
CA PRO A 266 -42.05 2.91 -14.99
C PRO A 266 -43.30 2.54 -14.18
N LEU A 267 -44.17 3.52 -13.90
CA LEU A 267 -45.50 3.29 -13.33
C LEU A 267 -46.49 3.02 -14.47
N LYS A 268 -47.09 1.83 -14.51
CA LYS A 268 -48.24 1.54 -15.37
C LYS A 268 -49.51 2.02 -14.68
N ASN A 269 -50.02 3.20 -15.06
CA ASN A 269 -51.37 3.64 -14.71
C ASN A 269 -52.22 3.79 -15.99
N ALA A 270 -53.55 3.69 -15.84
CA ALA A 270 -54.52 3.64 -16.94
C ALA A 270 -54.59 4.89 -17.85
N ILE A 271 -53.85 5.96 -17.55
CA ILE A 271 -53.90 7.26 -18.27
C ILE A 271 -52.50 7.68 -18.78
N GLY A 272 -51.48 6.80 -18.68
CA GLY A 272 -50.14 7.03 -19.23
C GLY A 272 -49.01 7.03 -18.19
N TYR A 273 -47.79 7.25 -18.67
CA TYR A 273 -46.56 7.23 -17.87
C TYR A 273 -46.35 8.57 -17.15
N GLN A 274 -46.45 8.60 -15.82
CA GLN A 274 -45.86 9.68 -15.02
C GLN A 274 -44.58 9.17 -14.34
N PRO A 275 -43.39 9.65 -14.76
CA PRO A 275 -42.13 9.23 -14.15
C PRO A 275 -41.91 9.97 -12.82
N ILE A 276 -42.08 9.29 -11.69
CA ILE A 276 -41.66 9.82 -10.38
C ILE A 276 -40.17 9.50 -10.20
N PRO A 277 -39.29 10.51 -10.03
CA PRO A 277 -37.88 10.27 -9.78
C PRO A 277 -37.68 9.73 -8.36
N ILE A 278 -36.91 8.65 -8.24
CA ILE A 278 -36.38 8.17 -6.97
C ILE A 278 -34.98 8.72 -6.82
N ILE A 279 -34.74 9.41 -5.71
CA ILE A 279 -33.48 10.05 -5.39
C ILE A 279 -32.86 9.34 -4.18
N GLU A 280 -31.63 8.87 -4.33
CA GLU A 280 -30.87 8.23 -3.27
C GLU A 280 -29.48 8.84 -3.14
N GLN A 281 -29.02 9.03 -1.91
CA GLN A 281 -27.66 9.51 -1.60
C GLN A 281 -26.79 8.34 -1.13
N LYS A 282 -25.58 8.23 -1.69
CA LYS A 282 -24.60 7.21 -1.34
C LYS A 282 -23.20 7.80 -1.21
N SER A 283 -22.44 7.31 -0.24
CA SER A 283 -21.01 7.58 -0.17
C SER A 283 -20.22 6.71 -1.14
N PHE A 284 -19.11 7.24 -1.65
CA PHE A 284 -18.19 6.51 -2.52
C PHE A 284 -16.73 6.77 -2.14
N PHE A 285 -15.84 5.83 -2.50
CA PHE A 285 -14.38 6.01 -2.41
C PHE A 285 -13.72 6.19 -3.79
N TYR A 286 -14.44 5.85 -4.86
CA TYR A 286 -13.95 5.96 -6.23
C TYR A 286 -15.10 6.25 -7.18
N LEU A 287 -14.76 6.85 -8.32
CA LEU A 287 -15.65 7.04 -9.46
C LEU A 287 -15.29 6.06 -10.55
N SER A 288 -16.30 5.50 -11.23
CA SER A 288 -16.10 4.57 -12.34
C SER A 288 -16.55 5.19 -13.65
N LEU A 289 -15.61 5.29 -14.59
CA LEU A 289 -15.84 5.83 -15.92
C LEU A 289 -15.92 4.70 -16.93
N ASP A 290 -17.02 4.68 -17.67
CA ASP A 290 -17.26 3.72 -18.74
C ASP A 290 -16.60 4.25 -20.02
N LEU A 291 -15.75 3.44 -20.64
CA LEU A 291 -15.07 3.83 -21.87
C LEU A 291 -15.95 3.50 -23.09
N PRO A 292 -15.93 4.33 -24.15
CA PRO A 292 -16.65 4.03 -25.37
C PRO A 292 -16.13 2.74 -25.99
N SER A 293 -17.03 1.96 -26.59
CA SER A 293 -16.66 0.75 -27.33
C SER A 293 -15.75 1.10 -28.51
N THR A 294 -14.75 0.27 -28.78
CA THR A 294 -13.90 0.43 -29.96
C THR A 294 -14.72 0.33 -31.24
N PRO A 295 -14.55 1.26 -32.21
CA PRO A 295 -15.23 1.17 -33.50
C PRO A 295 -14.94 -0.17 -34.19
N LEU A 296 -15.98 -0.84 -34.70
CA LEU A 296 -15.88 -2.18 -35.29
C LEU A 296 -15.22 -2.20 -36.69
N GLN A 297 -14.85 -1.06 -37.27
CA GLN A 297 -14.30 -0.98 -38.63
C GLN A 297 -12.88 -1.57 -38.70
N LYS A 298 -12.80 -2.81 -39.21
CA LYS A 298 -11.57 -3.44 -39.68
C LYS A 298 -11.58 -3.46 -41.20
N ASP A 299 -11.29 -2.32 -41.84
CA ASP A 299 -10.93 -2.34 -43.25
C ASP A 299 -9.51 -2.89 -43.38
N GLY A 300 -9.36 -3.94 -44.20
CA GLY A 300 -8.22 -4.87 -44.24
C GLY A 300 -6.85 -4.32 -44.62
N SER A 301 -6.61 -3.01 -44.49
CA SER A 301 -5.33 -2.37 -44.80
C SER A 301 -4.93 -1.21 -43.87
N GLN A 302 -5.74 -0.83 -42.87
CA GLN A 302 -5.36 0.22 -41.92
C GLN A 302 -5.15 -0.35 -40.51
N LYS A 303 -4.01 -0.01 -39.90
CA LYS A 303 -3.80 -0.21 -38.45
C LYS A 303 -5.00 0.39 -37.74
N ALA A 304 -5.71 -0.41 -36.94
CA ALA A 304 -6.85 0.06 -36.16
C ALA A 304 -6.43 1.32 -35.36
N LEU A 305 -7.04 2.46 -35.67
CA LEU A 305 -6.80 3.71 -34.95
C LEU A 305 -7.17 3.48 -33.49
N ILE A 306 -6.22 3.71 -32.57
CA ILE A 306 -6.49 3.63 -31.14
C ILE A 306 -7.38 4.84 -30.79
N PRO A 307 -8.64 4.64 -30.36
CA PRO A 307 -9.52 5.75 -30.04
C PRO A 307 -8.97 6.54 -28.85
N SER A 308 -9.23 7.85 -28.83
CA SER A 308 -8.88 8.72 -27.72
C SER A 308 -10.09 9.53 -27.27
N ILE A 309 -10.21 9.74 -25.95
CA ILE A 309 -11.30 10.51 -25.32
C ILE A 309 -10.74 11.32 -24.14
N SER A 310 -11.29 12.51 -23.90
CA SER A 310 -10.90 13.33 -22.75
C SER A 310 -11.53 12.82 -21.46
N ILE A 311 -10.83 12.96 -20.33
CA ILE A 311 -11.38 12.62 -19.02
C ILE A 311 -12.57 13.51 -18.66
N GLN A 312 -12.56 14.77 -19.11
CA GLN A 312 -13.66 15.72 -18.90
C GLN A 312 -14.95 15.22 -19.56
N GLU A 313 -14.88 14.64 -20.76
CA GLU A 313 -16.05 14.03 -21.41
C GLU A 313 -16.59 12.84 -20.64
N LEU A 314 -15.71 11.97 -20.14
CA LEU A 314 -16.12 10.78 -19.37
C LEU A 314 -16.77 11.16 -18.04
N ILE A 315 -16.23 12.18 -17.36
CA ILE A 315 -16.70 12.64 -16.05
C ILE A 315 -18.10 13.27 -16.11
N LYS A 316 -18.56 13.75 -17.28
CA LYS A 316 -19.94 14.25 -17.48
C LYS A 316 -21.01 13.26 -17.02
N LYS A 317 -20.70 11.97 -16.94
CA LYS A 317 -21.52 10.96 -16.24
C LYS A 317 -22.05 11.41 -14.87
N TYR A 318 -21.33 12.29 -14.16
CA TYR A 318 -21.58 12.72 -12.79
C TYR A 318 -22.05 14.20 -12.67
N ASP A 319 -22.48 14.83 -13.77
CA ASP A 319 -22.90 16.23 -13.82
C ASP A 319 -24.38 16.50 -13.44
N GLY A 320 -25.15 15.45 -13.16
CA GLY A 320 -26.59 15.53 -12.87
C GLY A 320 -27.51 15.69 -14.10
N PHE A 321 -26.95 15.87 -15.30
CA PHE A 321 -27.67 16.03 -16.55
C PHE A 321 -27.55 14.80 -17.46
N THR A 322 -26.35 14.21 -17.53
CA THR A 322 -26.04 13.10 -18.43
C THR A 322 -26.74 11.84 -17.97
N ASN A 323 -27.64 11.34 -18.82
CA ASN A 323 -28.32 10.08 -18.61
C ASN A 323 -27.38 8.90 -18.88
N THR A 324 -27.35 7.94 -17.96
CA THR A 324 -26.65 6.68 -18.14
C THR A 324 -27.65 5.54 -18.14
N ASP A 325 -27.62 4.73 -19.19
CA ASP A 325 -28.49 3.56 -19.29
C ASP A 325 -27.81 2.38 -18.60
N SER A 326 -28.54 1.70 -17.73
CA SER A 326 -28.12 0.47 -17.05
C SER A 326 -29.21 -0.59 -17.14
N ALA A 327 -28.90 -1.85 -16.79
CA ALA A 327 -29.87 -2.96 -16.87
C ALA A 327 -31.16 -2.69 -16.06
N ASP A 328 -31.05 -1.90 -14.99
CA ASP A 328 -32.16 -1.55 -14.10
C ASP A 328 -32.89 -0.27 -14.53
N GLY A 329 -32.54 0.31 -15.69
CA GLY A 329 -33.09 1.55 -16.22
C GLY A 329 -32.10 2.71 -16.29
N ARG A 330 -32.63 3.86 -16.68
CA ARG A 330 -31.88 5.11 -16.88
C ARG A 330 -31.63 5.82 -15.55
N ARG A 331 -30.37 6.20 -15.32
CA ARG A 331 -29.91 6.86 -14.09
C ARG A 331 -29.17 8.15 -14.41
N ARG A 332 -29.31 9.15 -13.55
CA ARG A 332 -28.47 10.36 -13.52
C ARG A 332 -27.71 10.39 -12.22
N TYR A 333 -26.45 10.81 -12.26
CA TYR A 333 -25.57 10.86 -11.11
C TYR A 333 -25.09 12.28 -10.91
N THR A 334 -25.11 12.75 -9.67
CA THR A 334 -24.65 14.10 -9.27
C THR A 334 -23.71 13.96 -8.09
N ILE A 335 -22.49 14.46 -8.18
CA ILE A 335 -21.59 14.52 -7.02
C ILE A 335 -22.04 15.65 -6.11
N THR A 336 -22.38 15.31 -4.87
CA THR A 336 -22.79 16.30 -3.84
C THR A 336 -21.64 16.68 -2.92
N LYS A 337 -20.64 15.80 -2.77
CA LYS A 337 -19.42 16.06 -2.00
C LYS A 337 -18.20 15.43 -2.66
N PHE A 338 -17.19 16.25 -2.90
CA PHE A 338 -15.92 15.81 -3.44
C PHE A 338 -14.95 15.34 -2.32
N PRO A 339 -14.24 14.21 -2.50
CA PRO A 339 -13.23 13.76 -1.55
C PRO A 339 -11.92 14.54 -1.70
N LYS A 340 -11.10 14.66 -0.65
CA LYS A 340 -9.78 15.33 -0.75
C LYS A 340 -8.86 14.63 -1.76
N TYR A 341 -8.93 13.30 -1.80
CA TYR A 341 -8.22 12.47 -2.76
C TYR A 341 -9.24 11.62 -3.51
N MET A 342 -9.34 11.84 -4.82
CA MET A 342 -10.30 11.16 -5.67
C MET A 342 -9.64 10.01 -6.44
N ILE A 343 -10.23 8.83 -6.35
CA ILE A 343 -9.84 7.67 -7.15
C ILE A 343 -10.77 7.60 -8.36
N ILE A 344 -10.19 7.67 -9.57
CA ILE A 344 -10.92 7.48 -10.82
C ILE A 344 -10.51 6.14 -11.43
N HIS A 345 -11.49 5.28 -11.67
CA HIS A 345 -11.32 3.98 -12.30
C HIS A 345 -11.87 4.00 -13.73
N MET A 346 -10.99 3.75 -14.70
CA MET A 346 -11.39 3.53 -16.08
C MET A 346 -11.73 2.06 -16.26
N LYS A 347 -13.00 1.73 -16.56
CA LYS A 347 -13.45 0.34 -16.75
C LYS A 347 -12.92 -0.24 -18.06
N ARG A 348 -11.68 -0.72 -18.03
CA ARG A 348 -10.99 -1.25 -19.21
C ARG A 348 -11.32 -2.71 -19.50
N PHE A 349 -11.63 -3.51 -18.49
CA PHE A 349 -11.90 -4.93 -18.68
C PHE A 349 -13.40 -5.18 -18.71
N ILE A 350 -13.90 -5.58 -19.88
CA ILE A 350 -15.32 -5.85 -20.10
C ILE A 350 -15.47 -7.34 -20.40
N LYS A 351 -16.36 -8.00 -19.68
CA LYS A 351 -16.69 -9.41 -19.91
C LYS A 351 -17.78 -9.50 -20.95
N ASN A 352 -17.44 -10.02 -22.13
CA ASN A 352 -18.42 -10.39 -23.16
C ASN A 352 -18.88 -11.84 -22.91
N ASN A 353 -19.84 -12.32 -23.71
CA ASN A 353 -20.39 -13.69 -23.56
C ASN A 353 -19.33 -14.80 -23.66
N PHE A 354 -18.21 -14.55 -24.36
CA PHE A 354 -17.20 -15.58 -24.66
C PHE A 354 -15.85 -15.35 -23.96
N PHE A 355 -15.42 -14.10 -23.81
CA PHE A 355 -14.12 -13.77 -23.24
C PHE A 355 -14.12 -12.37 -22.62
N MET A 356 -13.11 -12.09 -21.80
CA MET A 356 -12.82 -10.76 -21.31
C MET A 356 -11.99 -9.99 -22.34
N GLU A 357 -12.41 -8.77 -22.64
CA GLU A 357 -11.74 -7.89 -23.58
C GLU A 357 -11.23 -6.63 -22.85
N LYS A 358 -10.05 -6.16 -23.26
CA LYS A 358 -9.46 -4.92 -22.74
C LYS A 358 -9.76 -3.79 -23.72
N ASN A 359 -10.44 -2.76 -23.25
CA ASN A 359 -10.69 -1.53 -23.97
C ASN A 359 -9.37 -0.74 -24.12
N PRO A 360 -8.86 -0.56 -25.36
CA PRO A 360 -7.57 0.08 -25.63
C PRO A 360 -7.66 1.62 -25.66
N THR A 361 -8.84 2.23 -25.49
CA THR A 361 -9.05 3.67 -25.62
C THR A 361 -8.08 4.47 -24.73
N ILE A 362 -7.38 5.43 -25.33
CA ILE A 362 -6.48 6.33 -24.63
C ILE A 362 -7.32 7.45 -24.00
N VAL A 363 -7.26 7.55 -22.68
CA VAL A 363 -7.91 8.66 -21.98
C VAL A 363 -6.89 9.78 -21.84
N THR A 364 -7.19 10.96 -22.38
CA THR A 364 -6.36 12.16 -22.20
C THR A 364 -6.82 12.90 -20.95
N PHE A 365 -5.89 13.29 -20.10
CA PHE A 365 -6.16 13.99 -18.85
C PHE A 365 -5.02 14.97 -18.52
N PRO A 366 -5.33 16.13 -17.92
CA PRO A 366 -4.31 17.06 -17.46
C PRO A 366 -3.62 16.50 -16.20
N LEU A 367 -2.33 16.80 -16.03
CA LEU A 367 -1.56 16.40 -14.84
C LEU A 367 -1.83 17.33 -13.64
N ASN A 368 -2.13 18.59 -13.90
CA ASN A 368 -2.47 19.58 -12.88
C ASN A 368 -3.78 20.28 -13.26
N ASP A 369 -4.49 20.81 -12.27
CA ASP A 369 -5.67 21.65 -12.44
C ASP A 369 -6.81 21.02 -13.27
N LEU A 370 -7.08 19.72 -13.06
CA LEU A 370 -8.31 19.10 -13.58
C LEU A 370 -9.51 19.76 -12.90
N ASP A 371 -10.19 20.63 -13.64
CA ASP A 371 -11.36 21.36 -13.19
C ASP A 371 -12.63 20.48 -13.26
N LEU A 372 -13.25 20.26 -12.11
CA LEU A 372 -14.49 19.50 -11.93
C LEU A 372 -15.66 20.36 -11.49
N SER A 373 -15.50 21.69 -11.52
CA SER A 373 -16.58 22.63 -11.17
C SER A 373 -17.82 22.42 -12.05
N GLN A 374 -17.65 21.93 -13.27
CA GLN A 374 -18.77 21.59 -14.18
C GLN A 374 -19.67 20.46 -13.66
N CYS A 375 -19.21 19.61 -12.75
CA CYS A 375 -20.04 18.57 -12.12
C CYS A 375 -20.90 19.10 -10.98
N LEU A 376 -20.58 20.29 -10.48
CA LEU A 376 -21.36 20.98 -9.48
C LEU A 376 -22.31 21.91 -10.22
N ASN A 377 -23.61 21.66 -10.14
CA ASN A 377 -24.61 22.71 -10.35
C ASN A 377 -24.54 23.80 -9.25
N LEU A 378 -23.35 24.07 -8.71
CA LEU A 378 -23.04 25.05 -7.69
C LEU A 378 -22.02 26.02 -8.32
N GLU A 379 -22.50 27.19 -8.72
CA GLU A 379 -21.74 28.25 -9.41
C GLU A 379 -20.55 28.83 -8.62
N GLN A 380 -20.12 28.23 -7.49
CA GLN A 380 -19.28 28.90 -6.49
C GLN A 380 -18.10 28.09 -5.93
N GLN A 381 -17.78 26.89 -6.43
CA GLN A 381 -16.61 26.14 -5.93
C GLN A 381 -15.59 25.86 -7.02
N ASN A 382 -14.38 26.41 -6.85
CA ASN A 382 -13.19 26.09 -7.65
C ASN A 382 -12.67 24.70 -7.23
N VAL A 383 -13.14 23.65 -7.89
CA VAL A 383 -12.80 22.26 -7.57
C VAL A 383 -11.80 21.75 -8.59
N LYS A 384 -10.51 21.89 -8.25
CA LYS A 384 -9.39 21.47 -9.10
C LYS A 384 -8.59 20.36 -8.45
N TYR A 385 -8.20 19.38 -9.26
CA TYR A 385 -7.38 18.24 -8.83
C TYR A 385 -6.07 18.15 -9.59
N ASN A 386 -5.00 17.82 -8.88
CA ASN A 386 -3.72 17.45 -9.46
C ASN A 386 -3.57 15.93 -9.45
N LEU A 387 -3.05 15.37 -10.53
CA LEU A 387 -2.70 13.96 -10.59
C LEU A 387 -1.43 13.72 -9.78
N ILE A 388 -1.48 12.71 -8.90
CA ILE A 388 -0.33 12.30 -8.08
C ILE A 388 0.10 10.85 -8.33
N ALA A 389 -0.82 10.03 -8.87
CA ALA A 389 -0.61 8.62 -9.12
C ALA A 389 -1.48 8.17 -10.31
N ASN A 390 -0.93 7.33 -11.19
CA ASN A 390 -1.64 6.73 -12.31
C ASN A 390 -1.22 5.26 -12.47
N ILE A 391 -2.15 4.35 -12.19
CA ILE A 391 -1.95 2.90 -12.36
C ILE A 391 -2.27 2.53 -13.80
N CYS A 392 -1.31 1.94 -14.49
CA CYS A 392 -1.41 1.51 -15.88
C CYS A 392 -1.34 -0.01 -15.97
N HIS A 393 -2.05 -0.56 -16.95
CA HIS A 393 -1.98 -1.98 -17.30
C HIS A 393 -1.47 -2.14 -18.73
N GLU A 394 -0.39 -2.90 -18.92
CA GLU A 394 0.16 -3.25 -20.22
C GLU A 394 -0.09 -4.73 -20.54
N GLY A 395 -0.36 -5.05 -21.80
CA GLY A 395 -0.74 -6.40 -22.22
C GLY A 395 -2.25 -6.58 -22.43
N THR A 396 -2.64 -7.85 -22.54
CA THR A 396 -3.99 -8.32 -22.90
C THR A 396 -4.88 -8.47 -21.68
N ALA A 397 -6.18 -8.70 -21.86
CA ALA A 397 -7.11 -8.95 -20.74
C ALA A 397 -6.77 -10.20 -19.89
N LYS A 398 -6.02 -11.17 -20.44
CA LYS A 398 -5.67 -12.42 -19.74
C LYS A 398 -4.29 -12.39 -19.11
N VAL A 399 -3.35 -11.70 -19.76
CA VAL A 399 -1.94 -11.63 -19.37
C VAL A 399 -1.47 -10.22 -19.60
N GLY A 400 -0.97 -9.60 -18.53
CA GLY A 400 -0.41 -8.28 -18.57
C GLY A 400 0.35 -7.97 -17.29
N ILE A 401 0.89 -6.77 -17.24
CA ILE A 401 1.67 -6.24 -16.13
C ILE A 401 1.07 -4.92 -15.67
N TYR A 402 1.09 -4.70 -14.36
CA TYR A 402 0.73 -3.43 -13.77
C TYR A 402 1.97 -2.60 -13.47
N LYS A 403 1.91 -1.32 -13.81
CA LYS A 403 2.92 -0.32 -13.48
C LYS A 403 2.23 0.93 -12.94
N ILE A 404 2.96 1.75 -12.21
CA ILE A 404 2.42 2.99 -11.65
C ILE A 404 3.32 4.18 -11.99
N HIS A 405 2.71 5.30 -12.37
CA HIS A 405 3.39 6.58 -12.45
C HIS A 405 3.06 7.37 -11.18
N VAL A 406 4.06 7.86 -10.46
CA VAL A 406 3.88 8.65 -9.23
C VAL A 406 4.64 9.96 -9.32
N LYS A 407 4.03 11.04 -8.84
CA LYS A 407 4.65 12.37 -8.80
C LYS A 407 5.48 12.52 -7.52
N ASN A 408 6.69 13.04 -7.65
CA ASN A 408 7.42 13.65 -6.55
C ASN A 408 7.08 15.14 -6.51
N GLU A 409 6.37 15.57 -5.48
CA GLU A 409 5.96 16.97 -5.34
C GLU A 409 7.14 17.90 -5.04
N ALA A 410 8.21 17.39 -4.42
CA ALA A 410 9.37 18.19 -4.04
C ALA A 410 10.13 18.77 -5.25
N ASN A 411 10.21 18.01 -6.35
CA ASN A 411 10.93 18.41 -7.57
C ASN A 411 10.06 18.38 -8.83
N ASN A 412 8.76 18.14 -8.71
CA ASN A 412 7.80 17.99 -9.81
C ASN A 412 8.16 16.93 -10.86
N GLN A 413 8.98 15.92 -10.52
CA GLN A 413 9.30 14.81 -11.41
C GLN A 413 8.31 13.66 -11.29
N TRP A 414 8.17 12.89 -12.36
CA TRP A 414 7.36 11.68 -12.39
C TRP A 414 8.24 10.44 -12.46
N PHE A 415 7.87 9.43 -11.68
CA PHE A 415 8.55 8.14 -11.68
C PHE A 415 7.58 7.06 -12.13
N GLN A 416 7.98 6.26 -13.12
CA GLN A 416 7.35 4.97 -13.39
C GLN A 416 8.01 3.91 -12.51
N ILE A 417 7.20 3.20 -11.74
CA ILE A 417 7.60 2.07 -10.91
C ILE A 417 6.87 0.83 -11.41
N GLN A 418 7.64 -0.22 -11.68
CA GLN A 418 7.16 -1.57 -12.01
C GLN A 418 7.92 -2.56 -11.14
N ASP A 419 7.29 -3.03 -10.07
CA ASP A 419 7.91 -3.87 -9.06
C ASP A 419 9.23 -3.25 -8.55
N LEU A 420 10.37 -3.86 -8.91
CA LEU A 420 11.71 -3.40 -8.53
C LEU A 420 12.29 -2.32 -9.46
N HIS A 421 11.73 -2.16 -10.67
CA HIS A 421 12.24 -1.23 -11.66
C HIS A 421 11.64 0.17 -11.47
N LYS A 422 12.51 1.17 -11.34
CA LYS A 422 12.19 2.60 -11.25
C LYS A 422 12.81 3.33 -12.43
N GLN A 423 12.04 4.18 -13.10
CA GLN A 423 12.55 5.10 -14.13
C GLN A 423 11.87 6.47 -14.03
N ASN A 424 12.60 7.54 -14.36
CA ASN A 424 12.04 8.89 -14.49
C ASN A 424 11.32 9.00 -15.84
N ILE A 425 10.16 9.65 -15.90
CA ILE A 425 9.29 9.74 -17.10
C ILE A 425 8.74 11.13 -17.37
#